data_AF-A0A382F3R2-F1
#
_entry.id   AF-A0A382F3R2-F1
#
_cell.length_a   1.000
_cell.length_b   1.000
_cell.length_c   1.000
_cell.angle_alpha   90.00
_cell.angle_beta   90.00
_cell.angle_gamma   90.00
#
_symmetry.space_group_name_H-M   'P 1'
#
loop_
_entity.id
_entity.type
_entity.pdbx_description
1 polymer ?
#
loop_
_entity_poly.entity_id
_entity_poly.type
_entity_poly.pdbx_seq_one_letter_code
_entity_poly.pdbx_strand_id
1 'polypeptide(L)'
;MALPESWFGVVRKLVYKMTDNRIALVFAISFAVSALFLLSGAEASPSLNTAFQDPEALRVDGDTPMLFGITYTGEDWGWPESITISFDGVENPVALECWDSGCDSGDPDGFWRIGETFEPDASALVANVGDGEISYRFTAF
;
A
#
# COMPACT_ATOMS: atom_id res chain seq x y z
N MET A 1 23.92 24.16 68.80
CA MET A 1 23.37 25.17 67.87
C MET A 1 22.58 24.40 66.81
N ALA A 2 21.26 24.36 66.95
CA ALA A 2 20.39 23.59 66.06
C ALA A 2 20.14 24.40 64.77
N LEU A 3 20.24 23.74 63.62
CA LEU A 3 19.92 24.34 62.33
C LEU A 3 18.39 24.61 62.27
N PRO A 4 17.94 25.79 61.82
CA PRO A 4 16.53 26.15 61.83
C PRO A 4 15.74 25.27 60.85
N GLU A 5 14.62 24.71 61.32
CA GLU A 5 13.75 23.77 60.58
C GLU A 5 13.19 24.34 59.26
N SER A 6 13.26 25.66 59.06
CA SER A 6 12.85 26.34 57.83
C SER A 6 13.71 25.99 56.61
N TRP A 7 14.98 25.57 56.82
CA TRP A 7 15.88 25.23 55.73
C TRP A 7 15.59 23.86 55.12
N PHE A 8 15.20 22.86 55.92
CA PHE A 8 14.87 21.53 55.42
C PHE A 8 13.65 21.54 54.48
N GLY A 9 12.66 22.41 54.73
CA GLY A 9 11.49 22.56 53.88
C GLY A 9 11.81 23.14 52.50
N VAL A 10 12.72 24.11 52.42
CA VAL A 10 13.12 24.74 51.16
C VAL A 10 13.94 23.79 50.28
N VAL A 11 14.87 23.04 50.87
CA VAL A 11 15.71 22.09 50.12
C VAL A 11 14.88 20.91 49.61
N ARG A 12 13.94 20.39 50.42
CA ARG A 12 13.00 19.34 49.96
C ARG A 12 12.11 19.83 48.81
N LYS A 13 11.62 21.07 48.87
CA LYS A 13 10.76 21.67 47.83
C LYS A 13 11.52 21.91 46.51
N LEU A 14 12.80 22.27 46.58
CA LEU A 14 13.68 22.42 45.41
C LEU A 14 14.09 21.07 44.79
N VAL A 15 14.43 20.08 45.63
CA VAL A 15 14.78 18.72 45.18
C VAL A 15 13.56 18.04 44.53
N TYR A 16 12.38 18.13 45.14
CA TYR A 16 11.13 17.61 44.58
C TYR A 16 10.78 18.25 43.23
N LYS A 17 10.95 19.57 43.09
CA LYS A 17 10.70 20.31 41.83
C LYS A 17 11.69 19.95 40.71
N MET A 18 12.91 19.53 41.04
CA MET A 18 13.91 19.10 40.06
C MET A 18 13.78 17.63 39.65
N THR A 19 13.26 16.76 40.51
CA THR A 19 13.01 15.35 40.17
C THR A 19 11.73 15.18 39.34
N ASP A 20 10.69 15.95 39.65
CA ASP A 20 9.42 15.98 38.91
C ASP A 20 9.61 16.37 37.43
N ASN A 21 10.43 17.40 37.17
CA ASN A 21 10.74 17.87 35.82
C ASN A 21 11.56 16.86 34.98
N ARG A 22 12.44 16.08 35.63
CA ARG A 22 13.24 15.05 34.94
C ARG A 22 12.40 13.82 34.60
N ILE A 23 11.47 13.44 35.48
CA ILE A 23 10.54 12.33 35.24
C ILE A 23 9.56 12.69 34.12
N ALA A 24 9.02 13.92 34.13
CA ALA A 24 8.17 14.42 33.05
C ALA A 24 8.89 14.43 31.69
N LEU A 25 10.16 14.84 31.66
CA LEU A 25 10.97 14.85 30.44
C LEU A 25 11.22 13.44 29.89
N VAL A 26 11.52 12.47 30.76
CA VAL A 26 11.74 11.07 30.35
C VAL A 26 10.46 10.44 29.79
N PHE A 27 9.30 10.67 30.42
CA PHE A 27 8.01 10.21 29.89
C PHE A 27 7.66 10.84 28.54
N ALA A 28 7.95 12.14 28.35
CA ALA A 28 7.70 12.82 27.08
C ALA A 28 8.58 12.27 25.93
N ILE A 29 9.86 11.99 26.21
CA ILE A 29 10.77 11.41 25.22
C ILE A 29 10.34 9.97 24.88
N SER A 30 10.01 9.15 25.89
CA SER A 30 9.52 7.78 25.65
C SER A 30 8.21 7.77 24.83
N PHE A 31 7.28 8.67 25.11
CA PHE A 31 6.04 8.80 24.33
C PHE A 31 6.30 9.24 22.88
N ALA A 32 7.22 10.18 22.67
CA ALA A 32 7.61 10.61 21.33
C ALA A 32 8.25 9.47 20.54
N VAL A 33 9.14 8.69 21.16
CA VAL A 33 9.77 7.52 20.49
C VAL A 33 8.71 6.46 20.15
N SER A 34 7.76 6.17 21.05
CA SER A 34 6.65 5.25 20.75
C SER A 34 5.76 5.73 19.60
N ALA A 35 5.54 7.05 19.48
CA ALA A 35 4.78 7.62 18.38
C ALA A 35 5.50 7.45 17.02
N LEU A 36 6.83 7.55 16.97
CA LEU A 36 7.59 7.29 15.74
C LEU A 36 7.44 5.84 15.27
N PHE A 37 7.47 4.85 16.17
CA PHE A 37 7.28 3.44 15.80
C PHE A 37 5.85 3.10 15.33
N LEU A 38 4.85 3.87 15.74
CA LEU A 38 3.46 3.73 15.26
C LEU A 38 3.22 4.40 13.90
N LEU A 39 4.14 5.26 13.43
CA LEU A 39 4.07 5.95 12.14
C LEU A 39 4.90 5.25 11.05
N SER A 40 5.73 4.27 11.39
CA SER A 40 6.59 3.54 10.42
C SER A 40 5.84 2.47 9.59
N GLY A 41 4.54 2.63 9.35
CA GLY A 41 3.75 1.61 8.64
C GLY A 41 2.59 2.12 7.80
N ALA A 42 2.54 3.42 7.49
CA ALA A 42 1.72 3.88 6.38
C ALA A 42 2.52 3.64 5.09
N GLU A 43 2.48 2.41 4.59
CA GLU A 43 2.97 2.10 3.25
C GLU A 43 2.10 2.89 2.28
N ALA A 44 2.70 3.78 1.49
CA ALA A 44 2.01 4.44 0.40
C ALA A 44 1.62 3.34 -0.58
N SER A 45 0.35 2.94 -0.57
CA SER A 45 -0.15 1.97 -1.54
C SER A 45 0.02 2.61 -2.91
N PRO A 46 0.80 2.02 -3.80
CA PRO A 46 1.16 2.68 -5.03
C PRO A 46 -0.07 2.92 -5.91
N SER A 47 -0.06 4.04 -6.65
CA SER A 47 -1.24 4.47 -7.40
C SER A 47 -1.40 3.69 -8.71
N LEU A 48 -2.51 2.98 -8.83
CA LEU A 48 -2.97 2.33 -10.06
C LEU A 48 -3.92 3.31 -10.76
N ASN A 49 -3.45 3.95 -11.84
CA ASN A 49 -4.03 5.21 -12.31
C ASN A 49 -5.08 5.05 -13.42
N THR A 50 -4.89 4.08 -14.32
CA THR A 50 -5.79 3.93 -15.48
C THR A 50 -5.83 2.47 -15.91
N ALA A 51 -6.95 1.80 -15.63
CA ALA A 51 -7.24 0.46 -16.12
C ALA A 51 -7.61 0.48 -17.62
N PHE A 52 -7.23 -0.57 -18.31
CA PHE A 52 -7.51 -0.85 -19.71
C PHE A 52 -8.12 -2.23 -19.84
N GLN A 53 -9.17 -2.36 -20.64
CA GLN A 53 -9.66 -3.64 -21.13
C GLN A 53 -9.92 -3.53 -22.63
N ASP A 54 -9.65 -4.59 -23.38
CA ASP A 54 -10.02 -4.68 -24.80
C ASP A 54 -10.52 -6.10 -25.12
N PRO A 55 -11.67 -6.24 -25.81
CA PRO A 55 -12.58 -5.17 -26.22
C PRO A 55 -13.35 -4.52 -25.05
N GLU A 56 -13.65 -3.24 -25.18
CA GLU A 56 -14.54 -2.49 -24.27
C GLU A 56 -16.02 -2.83 -24.56
N ALA A 57 -16.45 -4.06 -24.21
CA ALA A 57 -17.80 -4.53 -24.49
C ALA A 57 -18.67 -4.59 -23.23
N LEU A 58 -19.92 -4.11 -23.34
CA LEU A 58 -20.95 -4.27 -22.31
C LEU A 58 -21.50 -5.71 -22.22
N ARG A 59 -21.25 -6.53 -23.24
CA ARG A 59 -21.66 -7.93 -23.34
C ARG A 59 -20.46 -8.78 -23.67
N VAL A 60 -20.30 -9.87 -22.92
CA VAL A 60 -19.20 -10.81 -23.10
C VAL A 60 -19.50 -11.74 -24.27
N ASP A 61 -18.70 -11.65 -25.34
CA ASP A 61 -18.64 -12.69 -26.37
C ASP A 61 -17.63 -13.75 -25.93
N GLY A 62 -18.10 -14.99 -25.73
CA GLY A 62 -17.38 -16.01 -24.98
C GLY A 62 -16.11 -16.53 -25.64
N ASP A 63 -16.03 -16.44 -26.96
CA ASP A 63 -14.88 -16.87 -27.77
C ASP A 63 -13.92 -15.70 -28.08
N THR A 64 -14.16 -14.53 -27.49
CA THR A 64 -13.31 -13.36 -27.71
C THR A 64 -12.17 -13.36 -26.70
N PRO A 65 -10.90 -13.27 -27.15
CA PRO A 65 -9.78 -13.07 -26.26
C PRO A 65 -9.86 -11.70 -25.61
N MET A 66 -9.60 -11.65 -24.32
CA MET A 66 -9.66 -10.43 -23.52
C MET A 66 -8.27 -9.97 -23.13
N LEU A 67 -8.01 -8.69 -23.38
CA LEU A 67 -6.82 -7.99 -22.92
C LEU A 67 -7.14 -7.13 -21.71
N PHE A 68 -6.27 -7.17 -20.71
CA PHE A 68 -6.36 -6.34 -19.52
C PHE A 68 -5.01 -5.70 -19.23
N GLY A 69 -5.03 -4.44 -18.81
CA GLY A 69 -3.83 -3.72 -18.43
C GLY A 69 -4.10 -2.56 -17.50
N ILE A 70 -3.02 -1.99 -16.96
CA ILE A 70 -3.06 -0.84 -16.07
C ILE A 70 -1.81 0.01 -16.25
N THR A 71 -2.00 1.33 -16.22
CA THR A 71 -0.88 2.26 -16.03
C THR A 71 -0.57 2.36 -14.54
N TYR A 72 0.66 2.00 -14.19
CA TYR A 72 1.24 2.16 -12.86
C TYR A 72 2.04 3.46 -12.82
N THR A 73 1.90 4.20 -11.73
CA THR A 73 2.80 5.33 -11.42
C THR A 73 3.11 5.29 -9.92
N GLY A 74 4.39 5.11 -9.62
CA GLY A 74 4.91 4.99 -8.28
C GLY A 74 4.99 6.35 -7.60
N GLU A 75 4.95 6.31 -6.28
CA GLU A 75 5.39 7.43 -5.46
C GLU A 75 6.80 7.12 -4.91
N ASP A 76 7.55 8.15 -4.51
CA ASP A 76 8.98 8.10 -4.10
C ASP A 76 9.34 7.06 -3.00
N TRP A 77 8.37 6.35 -2.43
CA TRP A 77 8.50 5.60 -1.16
C TRP A 77 8.35 4.08 -1.28
N GLY A 78 8.50 3.51 -2.48
CA GLY A 78 8.55 2.07 -2.66
C GLY A 78 7.97 1.62 -3.99
N TRP A 79 8.54 0.56 -4.56
CA TRP A 79 8.09 -0.04 -5.81
C TRP A 79 7.51 -1.42 -5.51
N PRO A 80 6.37 -1.80 -6.14
CA PRO A 80 5.87 -3.15 -6.04
C PRO A 80 6.88 -4.11 -6.67
N GLU A 81 7.05 -5.27 -6.05
CA GLU A 81 7.77 -6.38 -6.65
C GLU A 81 6.95 -7.00 -7.80
N SER A 82 5.61 -6.88 -7.75
CA SER A 82 4.72 -7.40 -8.80
C SER A 82 3.38 -6.65 -8.89
N ILE A 83 2.83 -6.62 -10.10
CA ILE A 83 1.45 -6.18 -10.36
C ILE A 83 0.68 -7.37 -10.93
N THR A 84 -0.48 -7.65 -10.35
CA THR A 84 -1.32 -8.79 -10.71
C THR A 84 -2.76 -8.36 -10.96
N ILE A 85 -3.48 -9.16 -11.75
CA ILE A 85 -4.92 -9.06 -11.95
C ILE A 85 -5.60 -10.34 -11.44
N SER A 86 -6.65 -10.15 -10.63
CA SER A 86 -7.52 -11.22 -10.14
C SER A 86 -8.88 -11.11 -10.82
N PHE A 87 -9.48 -12.24 -11.17
CA PHE A 87 -10.84 -12.30 -11.71
C PHE A 87 -11.77 -13.02 -10.72
N ASP A 88 -13.02 -12.56 -10.61
CA ASP A 88 -13.99 -13.24 -9.75
C ASP A 88 -14.28 -14.65 -10.26
N GLY A 89 -14.24 -15.64 -9.37
CA GLY A 89 -14.39 -17.05 -9.73
C GLY A 89 -13.15 -17.72 -10.34
N VAL A 90 -12.01 -17.02 -10.50
CA VAL A 90 -10.74 -17.60 -10.95
C VAL A 90 -9.75 -17.65 -9.79
N GLU A 91 -9.23 -18.84 -9.47
CA GLU A 91 -8.40 -19.04 -8.26
C GLU A 91 -7.02 -18.39 -8.33
N ASN A 92 -6.42 -18.33 -9.53
CA ASN A 92 -5.05 -17.85 -9.70
C ASN A 92 -5.02 -16.44 -10.28
N PRO A 93 -4.44 -15.46 -9.56
CA PRO A 93 -4.17 -14.16 -10.15
C PRO A 93 -3.10 -14.29 -11.23
N VAL A 94 -3.19 -13.42 -12.23
CA VAL A 94 -2.29 -13.37 -13.38
C VAL A 94 -1.30 -12.24 -13.15
N ALA A 95 -0.01 -12.53 -13.28
CA ALA A 95 1.03 -11.50 -13.25
C ALA A 95 0.98 -10.69 -14.56
N LEU A 96 1.04 -9.37 -14.44
CA LEU A 96 1.16 -8.50 -15.61
C LEU A 96 2.61 -8.41 -16.06
N GLU A 97 2.79 -8.25 -17.35
CA GLU A 97 4.06 -8.01 -18.00
C GLU A 97 4.19 -6.53 -18.37
N CYS A 98 5.40 -6.00 -18.24
CA CYS A 98 5.72 -4.67 -18.72
C CYS A 98 5.64 -4.66 -20.25
N TRP A 99 4.82 -3.77 -20.81
CA TRP A 99 4.54 -3.75 -22.25
C TRP A 99 5.27 -2.66 -23.03
N ASP A 100 5.61 -1.54 -22.37
CA ASP A 100 6.27 -0.41 -22.99
C ASP A 100 7.57 -0.07 -22.25
N SER A 101 8.47 0.66 -22.91
CA SER A 101 9.70 1.14 -22.29
C SER A 101 9.35 2.20 -21.23
N GLY A 102 9.30 1.76 -19.97
CA GLY A 102 8.99 2.62 -18.83
C GLY A 102 8.94 1.83 -17.54
N CYS A 103 8.38 0.62 -17.58
CA CYS A 103 8.25 -0.27 -16.43
C CYS A 103 9.42 -1.29 -16.30
N ASP A 104 10.60 -0.93 -16.80
CA ASP A 104 11.79 -1.77 -16.88
C ASP A 104 12.92 -1.32 -15.93
N SER A 105 13.81 -2.25 -15.59
CA SER A 105 15.14 -1.98 -15.01
C SER A 105 15.17 -1.00 -13.82
N GLY A 106 14.27 -1.19 -12.87
CA GLY A 106 14.23 -0.39 -11.65
C GLY A 106 13.46 0.92 -11.82
N ASP A 107 12.56 1.02 -12.79
CA ASP A 107 11.44 1.95 -12.72
C ASP A 107 10.18 1.14 -13.06
N PRO A 108 9.23 0.94 -12.13
CA PRO A 108 7.97 0.25 -12.43
C PRO A 108 6.95 1.13 -13.17
N ASP A 109 7.23 2.42 -13.39
CA ASP A 109 6.30 3.38 -13.97
C ASP A 109 6.06 3.11 -15.45
N GLY A 110 4.86 2.66 -15.78
CA GLY A 110 4.55 2.34 -17.16
C GLY A 110 3.26 1.60 -17.32
N PHE A 111 3.08 1.07 -18.53
CA PHE A 111 1.92 0.29 -18.89
C PHE A 111 2.20 -1.19 -18.73
N TRP A 112 1.41 -1.82 -17.88
CA TRP A 112 1.46 -3.24 -17.57
C TRP A 112 0.23 -3.92 -18.14
N ARG A 113 0.39 -5.08 -18.78
CA ARG A 113 -0.74 -5.84 -19.32
C ARG A 113 -0.54 -7.33 -19.19
N ILE A 114 -1.61 -8.11 -19.36
CA ILE A 114 -1.48 -9.56 -19.47
C ILE A 114 -0.60 -9.90 -20.68
N GLY A 115 0.36 -10.82 -20.48
CA GLY A 115 1.29 -11.23 -21.51
C GLY A 115 0.59 -11.85 -22.73
N GLU A 116 1.20 -11.70 -23.91
CA GLU A 116 0.64 -12.18 -25.19
C GLU A 116 0.35 -13.68 -25.23
N THR A 117 0.98 -14.45 -24.34
CA THR A 117 0.80 -15.91 -24.27
C THR A 117 -0.33 -16.33 -23.34
N PHE A 118 -0.98 -15.38 -22.67
CA PHE A 118 -1.98 -15.63 -21.64
C PHE A 118 -3.24 -14.76 -21.83
N GLU A 119 -3.69 -14.50 -23.04
CA GLU A 119 -4.97 -13.80 -23.26
C GLU A 119 -6.15 -14.76 -23.01
N PRO A 120 -6.89 -14.63 -21.89
CA PRO A 120 -8.01 -15.53 -21.60
C PRO A 120 -9.20 -15.22 -22.52
N ASP A 121 -9.89 -16.27 -22.96
CA ASP A 121 -11.22 -16.12 -23.55
C ASP A 121 -12.20 -15.62 -22.50
N ALA A 122 -13.10 -14.73 -22.91
CA ALA A 122 -14.06 -14.11 -22.01
C ALA A 122 -14.97 -15.13 -21.30
N SER A 123 -15.27 -16.26 -21.94
CA SER A 123 -16.03 -17.37 -21.33
C SER A 123 -15.34 -18.01 -20.12
N ALA A 124 -14.02 -17.91 -20.01
CA ALA A 124 -13.27 -18.40 -18.85
C ALA A 124 -13.35 -17.45 -17.64
N LEU A 125 -13.83 -16.22 -17.85
CA LEU A 125 -13.83 -15.15 -16.85
C LEU A 125 -15.24 -14.80 -16.34
N VAL A 126 -16.29 -15.38 -16.91
CA VAL A 126 -17.68 -15.16 -16.50
C VAL A 126 -18.46 -16.45 -16.35
N ALA A 127 -19.44 -16.45 -15.43
CA ALA A 127 -20.35 -17.57 -15.27
C ALA A 127 -21.36 -17.72 -16.42
N ASN A 128 -21.73 -16.60 -17.09
CA ASN A 128 -22.70 -16.59 -18.18
C ASN A 128 -22.20 -15.72 -19.35
N VAL A 129 -22.01 -16.31 -20.53
CA VAL A 129 -21.66 -15.57 -21.75
C VAL A 129 -22.87 -14.74 -22.23
N GLY A 130 -22.62 -13.56 -22.80
CA GLY A 130 -23.63 -12.67 -23.37
C GLY A 130 -24.26 -11.68 -22.39
N ASP A 131 -24.71 -12.16 -21.22
CA ASP A 131 -25.30 -11.31 -20.17
C ASP A 131 -24.39 -11.18 -18.94
N GLY A 132 -23.26 -11.88 -18.90
CA GLY A 132 -22.28 -11.77 -17.83
C GLY A 132 -21.38 -10.54 -17.94
N GLU A 133 -20.85 -10.14 -16.80
CA GLU A 133 -19.87 -9.07 -16.64
C GLU A 133 -18.58 -9.68 -16.07
N ILE A 134 -17.43 -9.30 -16.62
CA ILE A 134 -16.13 -9.72 -16.11
C ILE A 134 -15.77 -8.81 -14.94
N SER A 135 -15.76 -9.36 -13.73
CA SER A 135 -15.34 -8.66 -12.52
C SER A 135 -13.87 -8.94 -12.25
N TYR A 136 -13.06 -7.88 -12.14
CA TYR A 136 -11.62 -7.99 -11.94
C TYR A 136 -11.06 -6.93 -11.00
N ARG A 137 -9.86 -7.18 -10.49
CA ARG A 137 -9.13 -6.27 -9.59
C ARG A 137 -7.64 -6.31 -9.88
N PHE A 138 -7.01 -5.15 -9.98
CA PHE A 138 -5.56 -5.02 -9.99
C PHE A 138 -5.01 -4.90 -8.56
N THR A 139 -3.90 -5.59 -8.29
CA THR A 139 -3.19 -5.53 -7.01
C THR A 139 -1.70 -5.39 -7.26
N ALA A 140 -1.08 -4.39 -6.63
CA ALA A 140 0.36 -4.17 -6.63
C ALA A 140 0.90 -4.45 -5.21
N PHE A 141 1.98 -5.22 -5.10
CA PHE A 141 2.62 -5.59 -3.84
C PHE A 141 4.14 -5.72 -4.01
#